data_AF-A0AAJ0I7X8-F1
#
_entry.id   AF-A0AAJ0I7X8-F1
#
_cell.length_a   1.000
_cell.length_b   1.000
_cell.length_c   1.000
_cell.angle_alpha   90.00
_cell.angle_beta   90.00
_cell.angle_gamma   90.00
#
_symmetry.space_group_name_H-M   'P 1'
#
loop_
_entity.id
_entity.type
_entity.pdbx_description
1 polymer ?
#
loop_
_entity_poly.entity_id
_entity_poly.type
_entity_poly.pdbx_seq_one_letter_code
_entity_poly.pdbx_strand_id
1 'polypeptide(L)'
;MTSTKDPITLLFTILRLTEERIIPLTRAGVSSGSKLFGAAILSRSSLKPLTVSTNNERESPLLHGEINCIQQYFALPPASFPEQEQEEEEGYRIPTKDTIFFATHEPCSLCLSGITWAGFNEFYYLFTYEDSRDLFAIPYDIEILEEVFRVKAPGDTEELLKARPLYNRRNKFFVGRSLIELLEEAALSAEETDKWKKEIERVKGLYNGLSETYQEGKRGGVESASVWK
;
A
#
# COMPACT_ATOMS: atom_id res chain seq x y z
N MET A 1 -5.42 -6.85 -23.49
CA MET A 1 -4.75 -6.98 -22.18
C MET A 1 -3.41 -6.30 -22.33
N THR A 2 -3.25 -5.10 -21.81
CA THR A 2 -1.95 -4.40 -21.78
C THR A 2 -1.02 -5.24 -20.91
N SER A 3 0.10 -5.71 -21.50
CA SER A 3 1.08 -6.52 -20.80
C SER A 3 1.56 -5.74 -19.57
N THR A 4 1.29 -6.23 -18.38
CA THR A 4 2.08 -5.85 -17.20
C THR A 4 3.54 -6.03 -17.58
N LYS A 5 4.37 -5.02 -17.31
CA LYS A 5 5.82 -5.13 -17.52
C LYS A 5 6.36 -6.35 -16.77
N ASP A 6 7.54 -6.79 -17.19
CA ASP A 6 8.34 -7.82 -16.52
C ASP A 6 8.22 -7.69 -14.97
N PRO A 7 7.78 -8.76 -14.27
CA PRO A 7 7.55 -8.73 -12.82
C PRO A 7 8.76 -8.24 -12.01
N ILE A 8 9.98 -8.53 -12.47
CA ILE A 8 11.21 -8.12 -11.79
C ILE A 8 11.47 -6.63 -11.98
N THR A 9 11.23 -6.09 -13.17
CA THR A 9 11.28 -4.64 -13.41
C THR A 9 10.29 -3.91 -12.51
N LEU A 10 9.07 -4.42 -12.35
CA LEU A 10 8.07 -3.85 -11.45
C LEU A 10 8.51 -3.93 -9.98
N LEU A 11 8.96 -5.10 -9.53
CA LEU A 11 9.45 -5.32 -8.17
C LEU A 11 10.60 -4.36 -7.84
N PHE A 12 11.63 -4.30 -8.70
CA PHE A 12 12.76 -3.38 -8.55
C PHE A 12 12.31 -1.92 -8.47
N THR A 13 11.39 -1.52 -9.34
CA THR A 13 10.86 -0.15 -9.34
C THR A 13 10.14 0.17 -8.03
N ILE A 14 9.29 -0.73 -7.53
CA ILE A 14 8.57 -0.56 -6.27
C ILE A 14 9.54 -0.47 -5.08
N LEU A 15 10.55 -1.34 -5.04
CA LEU A 15 11.53 -1.36 -3.94
C LEU A 15 12.36 -0.07 -3.91
N ARG A 16 12.86 0.39 -5.07
CA ARG A 16 13.56 1.68 -5.17
C ARG A 16 12.67 2.86 -4.83
N LEU A 17 11.43 2.87 -5.33
CA LEU A 17 10.45 3.93 -5.01
C LEU A 17 10.17 4.00 -3.51
N THR A 18 10.11 2.83 -2.85
CA THR A 18 9.92 2.74 -1.41
C THR A 18 11.09 3.38 -0.66
N GLU A 19 12.32 3.01 -1.01
CA GLU A 19 13.53 3.52 -0.36
C GLU A 19 13.78 5.02 -0.64
N GLU A 20 13.68 5.43 -1.91
CA GLU A 20 14.10 6.77 -2.35
C GLU A 20 13.03 7.84 -2.13
N ARG A 21 11.74 7.46 -2.10
CA ARG A 21 10.63 8.44 -2.00
C ARG A 21 9.71 8.21 -0.82
N ILE A 22 9.20 6.99 -0.63
CA ILE A 22 8.19 6.74 0.41
C ILE A 22 8.81 6.88 1.80
N ILE A 23 9.94 6.21 2.07
CA ILE A 23 10.59 6.25 3.40
C ILE A 23 10.95 7.69 3.83
N PRO A 24 11.56 8.55 2.99
CA PRO A 24 11.80 9.94 3.34
C PRO A 24 10.53 10.73 3.69
N LEU A 25 9.45 10.57 2.92
CA LEU A 25 8.16 11.21 3.20
C LEU A 25 7.56 10.68 4.52
N THR A 26 7.62 9.37 4.73
CA THR A 26 7.10 8.72 5.93
C THR A 26 7.84 9.20 7.17
N ARG A 27 9.16 9.37 7.11
CA ARG A 27 9.96 9.90 8.22
C ARG A 27 9.46 11.26 8.68
N ALA A 28 9.15 12.15 7.74
CA ALA A 28 8.60 13.47 8.04
C ALA A 28 7.20 13.36 8.69
N GLY A 29 6.32 12.51 8.14
CA GLY A 29 4.98 12.28 8.68
C GLY A 29 4.98 11.69 10.09
N VAL A 30 5.80 10.65 10.32
CA VAL A 30 5.97 9.98 11.62
C VAL A 30 6.47 10.94 12.70
N SER A 31 7.41 11.82 12.35
CA SER A 31 7.94 12.83 13.28
C SER A 31 6.84 13.81 13.75
N SER A 32 5.71 13.85 13.05
CA SER A 32 4.54 14.66 13.36
C SER A 32 3.34 13.87 13.91
N GLY A 33 3.48 12.55 14.13
CA GLY A 33 2.46 11.71 14.76
C GLY A 33 1.65 10.80 13.82
N SER A 34 1.90 10.84 12.51
CA SER A 34 1.26 9.91 11.56
C SER A 34 1.82 8.50 11.68
N LYS A 35 1.02 7.47 11.36
CA LYS A 35 1.51 6.10 11.12
C LYS A 35 2.54 6.05 9.99
N LEU A 36 3.36 5.02 10.03
CA LEU A 36 4.50 4.81 9.15
C LEU A 36 4.17 4.21 7.77
N PHE A 37 2.95 4.38 7.25
CA PHE A 37 2.54 3.79 5.98
C PHE A 37 2.42 4.81 4.85
N GLY A 38 2.71 4.35 3.64
CA GLY A 38 2.54 5.10 2.41
C GLY A 38 2.06 4.28 1.23
N ALA A 39 1.86 4.97 0.12
CA ALA A 39 1.39 4.40 -1.14
C ALA A 39 1.92 5.20 -2.33
N ALA A 40 1.86 4.57 -3.51
CA ALA A 40 2.18 5.20 -4.77
C ALA A 40 1.25 4.72 -5.88
N ILE A 41 1.06 5.58 -6.88
CA ILE A 41 0.35 5.25 -8.12
C ILE A 41 1.35 5.42 -9.25
N LEU A 42 1.59 4.34 -10.00
CA LEU A 42 2.56 4.31 -11.09
C LEU A 42 1.84 4.19 -12.44
N SER A 43 2.39 4.79 -13.49
CA SER A 43 1.98 4.47 -14.87
C SER A 43 2.24 3.00 -15.15
N ARG A 44 1.26 2.29 -15.71
CA ARG A 44 1.41 0.87 -16.09
C ARG A 44 2.42 0.69 -17.22
N SER A 45 2.46 1.62 -18.17
CA SER A 45 3.29 1.56 -19.38
C SER A 45 4.72 2.01 -19.16
N SER A 46 5.00 2.98 -18.28
CA SER A 46 6.38 3.42 -18.00
C SER A 46 6.90 2.96 -16.64
N LEU A 47 6.03 2.64 -15.68
CA LEU A 47 6.36 2.49 -14.25
C LEU A 47 6.86 3.78 -13.59
N LYS A 48 6.69 4.93 -14.24
CA LYS A 48 6.97 6.22 -13.59
C LYS A 48 5.96 6.45 -12.47
N PRO A 49 6.39 6.93 -11.29
CA PRO A 49 5.46 7.33 -10.24
C PRO A 49 4.71 8.59 -10.68
N LEU A 50 3.38 8.54 -10.66
CA LEU A 50 2.49 9.66 -10.93
C LEU A 50 2.11 10.39 -9.64
N THR A 51 2.02 9.65 -8.53
CA THR A 51 1.76 10.20 -7.19
C THR A 51 2.39 9.29 -6.14
N VAL A 52 2.93 9.89 -5.09
CA VAL A 52 3.51 9.20 -3.93
C VAL A 52 3.06 9.96 -2.68
N SER A 53 2.49 9.26 -1.70
CA SER A 53 2.04 9.90 -0.46
C SER A 53 2.17 8.96 0.75
N THR A 54 1.98 9.51 1.94
CA THR A 54 2.05 8.79 3.23
C THR A 54 0.87 9.17 4.12
N ASN A 55 0.66 8.46 5.23
CA ASN A 55 -0.41 8.79 6.18
C ASN A 55 -0.37 10.26 6.60
N ASN A 56 -1.53 10.91 6.59
CA ASN A 56 -1.74 12.28 7.03
C ASN A 56 -2.83 12.34 8.12
N GLU A 57 -2.60 11.60 9.20
CA GLU A 57 -3.57 11.46 10.30
C GLU A 57 -3.80 12.75 11.07
N ARG A 58 -2.91 13.73 10.93
CA ARG A 58 -3.08 15.06 11.52
C ARG A 58 -4.23 15.84 10.89
N GLU A 59 -4.39 15.70 9.58
CA GLU A 59 -5.47 16.37 8.85
C GLU A 59 -6.78 15.58 9.00
N SER A 60 -6.72 14.25 8.91
CA SER A 60 -7.86 13.39 9.17
C SER A 60 -7.43 11.96 9.46
N PRO A 61 -8.06 11.28 10.44
CA PRO A 61 -7.77 9.87 10.72
C PRO A 61 -8.09 8.94 9.54
N LEU A 62 -8.85 9.40 8.55
CA LEU A 62 -9.17 8.64 7.34
C LEU A 62 -8.08 8.74 6.26
N LEU A 63 -7.15 9.68 6.38
CA LEU A 63 -6.06 9.88 5.42
C LEU A 63 -4.92 8.89 5.68
N HIS A 64 -5.24 7.61 5.56
CA HIS A 64 -4.25 6.54 5.41
C HIS A 64 -3.42 6.77 4.16
N GLY A 65 -2.22 6.20 4.07
CA GLY A 65 -1.31 6.38 2.94
C GLY A 65 -1.99 6.12 1.60
N GLU A 66 -2.86 5.11 1.53
CA GLU A 66 -3.62 4.77 0.34
C GLU A 66 -4.68 5.82 0.01
N ILE A 67 -5.51 6.21 0.99
CA ILE A 67 -6.56 7.21 0.78
C ILE A 67 -5.97 8.58 0.45
N ASN A 68 -4.90 8.99 1.14
CA ASN A 68 -4.19 10.22 0.84
C ASN A 68 -3.61 10.19 -0.58
N CYS A 69 -3.04 9.05 -1.00
CA CYS A 69 -2.48 8.91 -2.34
C CYS A 69 -3.55 9.03 -3.42
N ILE A 70 -4.72 8.43 -3.17
CA ILE A 70 -5.88 8.55 -4.06
C ILE A 70 -6.32 10.02 -4.15
N GLN A 71 -6.48 10.72 -3.02
CA GLN A 71 -6.91 12.12 -3.03
C GLN A 71 -5.93 13.02 -3.78
N GLN A 72 -4.62 12.87 -3.51
CA GLN A 72 -3.59 13.63 -4.22
C GLN A 72 -3.58 13.34 -5.71
N TYR A 73 -3.75 12.07 -6.11
CA TYR A 73 -3.83 11.69 -7.52
C TYR A 73 -5.03 12.33 -8.23
N PHE A 74 -6.21 12.32 -7.61
CA PHE A 74 -7.41 12.93 -8.19
C PHE A 74 -7.41 14.47 -8.15
N ALA A 75 -6.54 15.08 -7.35
CA ALA A 75 -6.27 16.52 -7.39
C ALA A 75 -5.38 16.94 -8.59
N LEU A 76 -4.67 15.99 -9.22
CA LEU A 76 -3.89 16.28 -10.43
C LEU A 76 -4.80 16.57 -11.64
N PRO A 77 -4.39 17.49 -12.53
CA PRO A 77 -5.08 17.73 -13.79
C PRO A 77 -5.12 16.46 -14.66
N PRO A 78 -6.24 16.17 -15.36
CA PRO A 78 -6.31 15.04 -16.29
C PRO A 78 -5.25 15.14 -17.41
N ALA A 79 -4.73 14.01 -17.87
CA ALA A 79 -3.81 13.93 -19.00
C ALA A 79 -4.46 14.23 -20.38
N SER A 80 -5.71 14.70 -20.45
CA SER A 80 -6.30 15.20 -21.70
C SER A 80 -5.82 16.62 -22.08
N PHE A 81 -4.83 17.14 -21.36
CA PHE A 81 -4.28 18.49 -21.47
C PHE A 81 -2.83 18.58 -22.03
N PRO A 82 -2.00 17.52 -22.12
CA PRO A 82 -0.69 17.59 -22.76
C PRO A 82 -0.64 17.03 -24.20
N GLU A 83 0.44 17.33 -24.93
CA GLU A 83 0.88 16.56 -26.09
C GLU A 83 1.34 15.15 -25.64
N GLN A 84 1.22 14.14 -26.51
CA GLN A 84 1.32 12.70 -26.21
C GLN A 84 2.54 12.24 -25.38
N GLU A 85 3.64 13.00 -25.36
CA GLU A 85 4.86 12.66 -24.60
C GLU A 85 4.80 13.05 -23.12
N GLN A 86 3.89 13.96 -22.73
CA GLN A 86 3.73 14.47 -21.37
C GLN A 86 2.65 13.74 -20.56
N GLU A 87 1.87 12.84 -21.18
CA GLU A 87 0.78 12.10 -20.53
C GLU A 87 1.26 11.17 -19.40
N GLU A 88 2.56 10.82 -19.37
CA GLU A 88 3.17 9.96 -18.35
C GLU A 88 4.19 10.69 -17.46
N GLU A 89 4.07 12.02 -17.35
CA GLU A 89 4.89 12.81 -16.43
C GLU A 89 4.24 12.96 -15.05
N GLU A 90 5.09 13.13 -14.03
CA GLU A 90 4.65 13.46 -12.67
C GLU A 90 3.90 14.81 -12.71
N GLY A 91 2.69 14.84 -12.15
CA GLY A 91 1.84 16.04 -12.15
C GLY A 91 0.59 15.97 -13.03
N TYR A 92 0.38 14.89 -13.78
CA TYR A 92 -0.86 14.63 -14.52
C TYR A 92 -1.54 13.31 -14.11
N ARG A 93 -2.85 13.25 -14.31
CA ARG A 93 -3.69 12.08 -14.02
C ARG A 93 -4.10 11.35 -15.29
N ILE A 94 -3.69 10.10 -15.41
CA ILE A 94 -4.15 9.17 -16.46
C ILE A 94 -5.36 8.34 -15.97
N PRO A 95 -6.05 7.56 -16.82
CA PRO A 95 -7.10 6.65 -16.37
C PRO A 95 -6.55 5.60 -15.38
N THR A 96 -7.26 5.33 -14.29
CA THR A 96 -6.79 4.43 -13.22
C THR A 96 -6.53 3.00 -13.68
N LYS A 97 -7.27 2.50 -14.68
CA LYS A 97 -7.01 1.20 -15.32
C LYS A 97 -5.61 1.09 -15.96
N ASP A 98 -5.04 2.24 -16.33
CA ASP A 98 -3.72 2.37 -16.96
C ASP A 98 -2.64 2.67 -15.91
N THR A 99 -2.96 2.48 -14.63
CA THR A 99 -2.03 2.64 -13.50
C THR A 99 -1.86 1.32 -12.73
N ILE A 100 -0.82 1.27 -11.91
CA ILE A 100 -0.58 0.24 -10.89
C ILE A 100 -0.60 0.93 -9.53
N PHE A 101 -1.41 0.43 -8.60
CA PHE A 101 -1.43 0.92 -7.23
C PHE A 101 -0.43 0.14 -6.38
N PHE A 102 0.36 0.83 -5.56
CA PHE A 102 1.25 0.22 -4.59
C PHE A 102 0.95 0.77 -3.20
N ALA A 103 0.75 -0.12 -2.23
CA ALA A 103 0.65 0.21 -0.82
C ALA A 103 1.83 -0.41 -0.06
N THR A 104 2.37 0.31 0.92
CA THR A 104 3.45 -0.26 1.74
C THR A 104 2.96 -1.40 2.63
N HIS A 105 1.70 -1.41 3.02
CA HIS A 105 1.08 -2.51 3.78
C HIS A 105 -0.20 -2.98 3.09
N GLU A 106 -0.65 -4.18 3.47
CA GLU A 106 -1.90 -4.76 2.99
C GLU A 106 -3.07 -3.84 3.36
N PRO A 107 -3.84 -3.32 2.38
CA PRO A 107 -4.78 -2.23 2.65
C PRO A 107 -5.93 -2.65 3.56
N CYS A 108 -6.24 -1.84 4.59
CA CYS A 108 -7.41 -2.07 5.47
C CYS A 108 -8.76 -1.96 4.71
N SER A 109 -9.88 -2.26 5.39
CA SER A 109 -11.24 -2.24 4.79
C SER A 109 -11.64 -0.89 4.17
N LEU A 110 -11.24 0.23 4.78
CA LEU A 110 -11.41 1.57 4.21
C LEU A 110 -10.63 1.72 2.90
N CYS A 111 -9.34 1.37 2.92
CA CYS A 111 -8.45 1.51 1.78
C CYS A 111 -8.84 0.59 0.62
N LEU A 112 -9.25 -0.66 0.89
CA LEU A 112 -9.78 -1.59 -0.11
C LEU A 112 -11.01 -1.01 -0.83
N SER A 113 -11.90 -0.38 -0.06
CA SER A 113 -13.07 0.31 -0.61
C SER A 113 -12.65 1.53 -1.43
N GLY A 114 -11.70 2.33 -0.94
CA GLY A 114 -11.14 3.48 -1.65
C GLY A 114 -10.52 3.10 -3.00
N ILE A 115 -9.67 2.08 -3.03
CA ILE A 115 -9.05 1.51 -4.24
C ILE A 115 -10.13 1.09 -5.25
N THR A 116 -11.16 0.40 -4.77
CA THR A 116 -12.28 -0.08 -5.59
C THR A 116 -13.07 1.08 -6.21
N TRP A 117 -13.53 2.04 -5.40
CA TRP A 117 -14.33 3.17 -5.86
C TRP A 117 -13.56 4.11 -6.76
N ALA A 118 -12.24 4.25 -6.54
CA ALA A 118 -11.36 5.00 -7.41
C ALA A 118 -11.10 4.30 -8.75
N GLY A 119 -11.43 3.03 -8.89
CA GLY A 119 -11.31 2.28 -10.15
C GLY A 119 -9.92 1.76 -10.44
N PHE A 120 -9.08 1.54 -9.42
CA PHE A 120 -7.83 0.80 -9.57
C PHE A 120 -8.13 -0.70 -9.62
N ASN A 121 -7.66 -1.37 -10.65
CA ASN A 121 -7.96 -2.78 -10.94
C ASN A 121 -6.86 -3.75 -10.49
N GLU A 122 -5.75 -3.24 -9.98
CA GLU A 122 -4.60 -4.02 -9.55
C GLU A 122 -3.83 -3.22 -8.50
N PHE A 123 -3.44 -3.91 -7.42
CA PHE A 123 -2.54 -3.33 -6.45
C PHE A 123 -1.52 -4.34 -5.91
N TYR A 124 -0.40 -3.79 -5.45
CA TYR A 124 0.67 -4.53 -4.80
C TYR A 124 0.90 -4.03 -3.38
N TYR A 125 1.34 -4.93 -2.48
CA TYR A 125 1.69 -4.55 -1.11
C TYR A 125 2.97 -5.21 -0.59
N LEU A 126 3.72 -4.49 0.26
CA LEU A 126 5.01 -4.94 0.80
C LEU A 126 4.85 -5.72 2.13
N PHE A 127 4.15 -5.14 3.11
CA PHE A 127 3.89 -5.76 4.41
C PHE A 127 2.50 -6.40 4.43
N THR A 128 2.38 -7.61 5.00
CA THR A 128 1.05 -8.22 5.23
C THR A 128 0.38 -7.64 6.49
N TYR A 129 -0.85 -8.05 6.75
CA TYR A 129 -1.50 -7.75 8.03
C TYR A 129 -0.71 -8.29 9.24
N GLU A 130 -0.16 -9.50 9.13
CA GLU A 130 0.66 -10.11 10.19
C GLU A 130 1.94 -9.31 10.43
N ASP A 131 2.62 -8.90 9.37
CA ASP A 131 3.78 -8.00 9.48
C ASP A 131 3.39 -6.70 10.21
N SER A 132 2.25 -6.12 9.87
CA SER A 132 1.80 -4.84 10.45
C SER A 132 1.44 -4.94 11.93
N ARG A 133 0.78 -6.03 12.32
CA ARG A 133 0.48 -6.34 13.72
C ARG A 133 1.77 -6.59 14.50
N ASP A 134 2.65 -7.43 13.99
CA ASP A 134 3.78 -7.97 14.75
C ASP A 134 4.99 -7.03 14.78
N LEU A 135 5.24 -6.28 13.70
CA LEU A 135 6.39 -5.38 13.59
C LEU A 135 6.09 -3.95 14.06
N PHE A 136 4.84 -3.50 13.92
CA PHE A 136 4.48 -2.09 14.15
C PHE A 136 3.48 -1.86 15.28
N ALA A 137 2.96 -2.93 15.90
CA ALA A 137 1.95 -2.85 16.95
C ALA A 137 0.73 -2.01 16.52
N ILE A 138 0.27 -2.23 15.27
CA ILE A 138 -0.93 -1.59 14.70
C ILE A 138 -1.93 -2.72 14.40
N PRO A 139 -2.64 -3.25 15.41
CA PRO A 139 -3.56 -4.39 15.22
C PRO A 139 -4.91 -3.99 14.65
N TYR A 140 -5.28 -2.71 14.76
CA TYR A 140 -6.65 -2.23 14.55
C TYR A 140 -7.16 -2.44 13.12
N ASP A 141 -6.29 -2.53 12.12
CA ASP A 141 -6.73 -2.80 10.75
C ASP A 141 -7.38 -4.19 10.62
N ILE A 142 -6.83 -5.20 11.31
CA ILE A 142 -7.41 -6.54 11.39
C ILE A 142 -8.65 -6.53 12.27
N GLU A 143 -8.58 -5.91 13.45
CA GLU A 143 -9.70 -5.89 14.41
C GLU A 143 -10.93 -5.22 13.81
N ILE A 144 -10.78 -4.06 13.15
CA ILE A 144 -11.89 -3.39 12.47
C ILE A 144 -12.45 -4.28 11.35
N LEU A 145 -11.58 -4.94 10.59
CA LEU A 145 -12.03 -5.79 9.50
C LEU A 145 -12.82 -7.00 10.04
N GLU A 146 -12.36 -7.63 11.12
CA GLU A 146 -13.06 -8.74 11.76
C GLU A 146 -14.37 -8.28 12.42
N GLU A 147 -14.35 -7.24 13.27
CA GLU A 147 -15.51 -6.78 14.05
C GLU A 147 -16.59 -6.12 13.18
N VAL A 148 -16.21 -5.38 12.13
CA VAL A 148 -17.17 -4.65 11.29
C VAL A 148 -17.67 -5.50 10.12
N PHE A 149 -16.83 -6.36 9.54
CA PHE A 149 -17.15 -7.05 8.27
C PHE A 149 -17.28 -8.57 8.38
N ARG A 150 -16.71 -9.24 9.40
CA ARG A 150 -16.78 -10.71 9.55
C ARG A 150 -18.02 -11.13 10.35
N VAL A 151 -19.19 -10.63 9.96
CA VAL A 151 -20.47 -10.87 10.64
C VAL A 151 -20.80 -12.37 10.64
N LYS A 152 -21.11 -12.90 11.83
CA LYS A 152 -21.47 -14.31 12.04
C LYS A 152 -22.82 -14.64 11.38
N ALA A 153 -22.84 -15.69 10.57
CA ALA A 153 -24.07 -16.24 10.00
C ALA A 153 -24.62 -17.39 10.87
N PRO A 154 -25.93 -17.69 10.82
CA PRO A 154 -26.48 -18.90 11.43
C PRO A 154 -25.75 -20.15 10.96
N GLY A 155 -25.24 -20.95 11.91
CA GLY A 155 -24.47 -22.17 11.62
C GLY A 155 -22.95 -22.00 11.60
N ASP A 156 -22.44 -20.77 11.73
CA ASP A 156 -21.01 -20.53 11.83
C ASP A 156 -20.46 -20.99 13.18
N THR A 157 -19.38 -21.78 13.13
CA THR A 157 -18.52 -22.05 14.28
C THR A 157 -17.38 -21.04 14.35
N GLU A 158 -16.72 -20.95 15.50
CA GLU A 158 -15.56 -20.07 15.67
C GLU A 158 -14.40 -20.48 14.75
N GLU A 159 -14.25 -21.77 14.49
CA GLU A 159 -13.23 -22.31 13.58
C GLU A 159 -13.52 -21.91 12.13
N LEU A 160 -14.80 -21.97 11.73
CA LEU A 160 -15.23 -21.56 10.39
C LEU A 160 -15.09 -20.06 10.18
N LEU A 161 -15.40 -19.25 11.20
CA LEU A 161 -15.10 -17.82 11.17
C LEU A 161 -13.60 -17.65 11.00
N LYS A 162 -12.80 -18.15 11.94
CA LYS A 162 -11.35 -18.47 11.92
C LYS A 162 -10.73 -18.55 10.52
N ALA A 163 -11.20 -19.52 9.75
CA ALA A 163 -10.61 -19.90 8.48
C ALA A 163 -11.00 -19.00 7.30
N ARG A 164 -11.99 -18.11 7.44
CA ARG A 164 -12.39 -17.21 6.35
C ARG A 164 -11.29 -16.20 6.05
N PRO A 165 -10.95 -16.00 4.76
CA PRO A 165 -10.14 -14.87 4.35
C PRO A 165 -10.77 -13.56 4.80
N LEU A 166 -9.94 -12.61 5.23
CA LEU A 166 -10.38 -11.27 5.63
C LEU A 166 -11.07 -10.55 4.46
N TYR A 167 -10.56 -10.71 3.24
CA TYR A 167 -11.21 -10.19 2.04
C TYR A 167 -10.87 -11.05 0.82
N ASN A 168 -11.65 -10.88 -0.26
CA ASN A 168 -11.35 -11.54 -1.52
C ASN A 168 -10.29 -10.75 -2.32
N ARG A 169 -9.02 -11.20 -2.25
CA ARG A 169 -7.88 -10.62 -2.97
C ARG A 169 -8.03 -10.61 -4.49
N ARG A 170 -8.85 -11.50 -5.06
CA ARG A 170 -9.14 -11.60 -6.50
C ARG A 170 -10.65 -11.53 -6.74
N ASN A 171 -11.14 -10.36 -7.11
CA ASN A 171 -12.57 -10.13 -7.30
C ASN A 171 -12.83 -9.39 -8.63
N LYS A 172 -14.10 -9.08 -8.91
CA LYS A 172 -14.50 -8.43 -10.18
C LYS A 172 -13.99 -7.00 -10.34
N PHE A 173 -13.49 -6.38 -9.28
CA PHE A 173 -13.00 -5.00 -9.27
C PHE A 173 -11.48 -4.93 -9.33
N PHE A 174 -10.78 -5.76 -8.55
CA PHE A 174 -9.32 -5.74 -8.49
C PHE A 174 -8.67 -7.11 -8.29
N VAL A 175 -7.36 -7.15 -8.55
CA VAL A 175 -6.43 -8.19 -8.10
C VAL A 175 -5.36 -7.56 -7.18
N GLY A 176 -5.33 -7.98 -5.93
CA GLY A 176 -4.29 -7.61 -4.96
C GLY A 176 -3.23 -8.71 -4.81
N ARG A 177 -1.95 -8.34 -4.80
CA ARG A 177 -0.80 -9.26 -4.65
C ARG A 177 0.26 -8.70 -3.72
N SER A 178 0.86 -9.54 -2.88
CA SER A 178 2.07 -9.17 -2.16
C SER A 178 3.27 -9.07 -3.13
N LEU A 179 4.33 -8.37 -2.73
CA LEU A 179 5.59 -8.37 -3.50
C LEU A 179 6.26 -9.75 -3.55
N ILE A 180 5.97 -10.62 -2.58
CA ILE A 180 6.39 -12.03 -2.60
C ILE A 180 5.66 -12.80 -3.70
N GLU A 181 4.33 -12.64 -3.80
CA GLU A 181 3.55 -13.24 -4.90
C GLU A 181 4.03 -12.71 -6.27
N LEU A 182 4.34 -11.42 -6.39
CA LEU A 182 4.92 -10.84 -7.61
C LEU A 182 6.27 -11.47 -7.97
N LEU A 183 7.13 -11.72 -6.98
CA LEU A 183 8.41 -12.39 -7.19
C LEU A 183 8.23 -13.85 -7.62
N GLU A 184 7.28 -14.56 -7.05
CA GLU A 184 6.95 -15.95 -7.43
C GLU A 184 6.44 -16.04 -8.89
N GLU A 185 5.69 -15.04 -9.35
CA GLU A 185 5.22 -14.94 -10.74
C GLU A 185 6.35 -14.79 -11.76
N ALA A 186 7.53 -14.30 -11.35
CA ALA A 186 8.68 -14.13 -12.23
C ALA A 186 9.32 -15.47 -12.67
N ALA A 187 8.99 -16.58 -11.99
CA ALA A 187 9.48 -17.94 -12.30
C ALA A 187 11.02 -18.02 -12.48
N LEU A 188 11.76 -17.29 -11.64
CA LEU A 188 13.22 -17.23 -11.68
C LEU A 188 13.87 -18.52 -11.15
N SER A 189 15.19 -18.63 -11.33
CA SER A 189 15.98 -19.64 -10.61
C SER A 189 15.90 -19.46 -9.10
N ALA A 190 16.21 -20.52 -8.34
CA ALA A 190 16.22 -20.46 -6.88
C ALA A 190 17.22 -19.41 -6.34
N GLU A 191 18.38 -19.25 -7.00
CA GLU A 191 19.40 -18.27 -6.64
C GLU A 191 18.92 -16.83 -6.85
N GLU A 192 18.32 -16.54 -8.00
CA GLU A 192 17.79 -15.20 -8.28
C GLU A 192 16.57 -14.88 -7.40
N THR A 193 15.73 -15.87 -7.12
CA THR A 193 14.61 -15.73 -6.18
C THR A 193 15.13 -15.37 -4.78
N ASP A 194 16.16 -16.07 -4.28
CA ASP A 194 16.77 -15.77 -2.98
C ASP A 194 17.37 -14.37 -2.92
N LYS A 195 18.03 -13.93 -4.01
CA LYS A 195 18.55 -12.56 -4.14
C LYS A 195 17.44 -11.51 -3.97
N TRP A 196 16.32 -11.66 -4.67
CA TRP A 196 15.22 -10.69 -4.58
C TRP A 196 14.48 -10.76 -3.25
N LYS A 197 14.36 -11.95 -2.64
CA LYS A 197 13.84 -12.07 -1.27
C LYS A 197 14.68 -11.29 -0.27
N LYS A 198 16.02 -11.41 -0.35
CA LYS A 198 16.93 -10.62 0.49
C LYS A 198 16.79 -9.12 0.27
N GLU A 199 16.54 -8.69 -0.96
CA GLU A 199 16.33 -7.28 -1.26
C GLU A 199 14.99 -6.75 -0.71
N ILE A 200 13.92 -7.54 -0.79
CA ILE A 200 12.64 -7.23 -0.11
C ILE A 200 12.87 -7.09 1.39
N GLU A 201 13.56 -8.04 2.02
CA GLU A 201 13.87 -7.99 3.46
C GLU A 201 14.76 -6.80 3.84
N ARG A 202 15.73 -6.44 2.99
CA ARG A 202 16.56 -5.25 3.20
C ARG A 202 15.70 -4.00 3.23
N VAL A 203 14.80 -3.82 2.26
CA VAL A 203 13.90 -2.66 2.19
C VAL A 203 12.90 -2.66 3.35
N LYS A 204 12.35 -3.82 3.74
CA LYS A 204 11.53 -3.96 4.95
C LYS A 204 12.31 -3.49 6.19
N GLY A 205 13.57 -3.89 6.33
CA GLY A 205 14.44 -3.51 7.45
C GLY A 205 14.67 -1.99 7.59
N LEU A 206 14.53 -1.22 6.52
CA LEU A 206 14.61 0.25 6.59
C LEU A 206 13.45 0.88 7.39
N TYR A 207 12.32 0.17 7.55
CA TYR A 207 11.18 0.62 8.37
C TYR A 207 11.46 0.51 9.87
N ASN A 208 12.49 -0.23 10.32
CA ASN A 208 12.80 -0.37 11.74
C ASN A 208 13.03 1.00 12.40
N GLY A 209 13.82 1.88 11.77
CA GLY A 209 14.05 3.23 12.30
C GLY A 209 12.80 4.13 12.28
N LEU A 210 11.88 3.91 11.32
CA LEU A 210 10.59 4.61 11.29
C LEU A 210 9.69 4.14 12.43
N SER A 211 9.67 2.83 12.68
CA SER A 211 8.92 2.22 13.79
C SER A 211 9.42 2.72 15.14
N GLU A 212 10.73 2.72 15.37
CA GLU A 212 11.34 3.26 16.59
C GLU A 212 10.91 4.70 16.85
N THR A 213 11.03 5.56 15.84
CA THR A 213 10.61 6.98 15.92
C THR A 213 9.12 7.11 16.25
N TYR A 214 8.26 6.30 15.60
CA TYR A 214 6.82 6.32 15.83
C TYR A 214 6.46 5.87 17.25
N GLN A 215 7.08 4.81 17.77
CA GLN A 215 6.84 4.30 19.12
C GLN A 215 7.38 5.25 20.19
N GLU A 216 8.49 5.95 19.94
CA GLU A 216 8.96 7.05 20.79
C GLU A 216 7.98 8.21 20.82
N GLY A 217 7.46 8.62 19.65
CA GLY A 217 6.43 9.68 19.55
C GLY A 217 5.17 9.35 20.34
N LYS A 218 4.67 8.11 20.25
CA LYS A 218 3.54 7.62 21.07
C LYS A 218 3.82 7.72 22.56
N ARG A 219 5.00 7.30 23.01
CA ARG A 219 5.41 7.37 24.43
C ARG A 219 5.59 8.82 24.90
N GLY A 220 6.04 9.70 24.01
CA GLY A 220 6.26 11.12 24.25
C GLY A 220 4.99 11.99 24.19
N GLY A 221 3.83 11.41 23.90
CA GLY A 221 2.55 12.12 23.89
C GLY A 221 2.28 12.94 22.63
N VAL A 222 2.92 12.62 21.49
CA VAL A 222 2.59 13.23 20.20
C VAL A 222 1.12 12.95 19.88
N GLU A 223 0.34 14.01 19.67
CA GLU A 223 -1.09 13.89 19.33
C GLU A 223 -1.26 13.38 17.89
N SER A 224 -2.01 12.28 17.74
CA SER A 224 -2.60 11.84 16.47
C SER A 224 -4.12 12.05 16.56
N ALA A 225 -4.78 12.33 15.43
CA ALA A 225 -6.24 12.36 15.38
C ALA A 225 -6.88 10.96 15.39
N SER A 226 -6.07 9.88 15.36
CA SER A 226 -6.57 8.52 15.52
C SER A 226 -7.14 8.32 16.92
N VAL A 227 -8.40 7.89 16.97
CA VAL A 227 -9.10 7.52 18.22
C VAL A 227 -8.55 6.21 18.80
N TRP A 228 -8.00 5.36 17.94
CA TRP A 228 -7.41 4.07 18.30
C TRP A 228 -5.90 4.25 18.47
N LYS A 229 -5.38 4.05 19.68
CA LYS A 229 -3.99 4.31 20.08
C LYS A 229 -3.22 3.04 20.39
#